data_AF-X1PYF6-F1
#
_entry.id   AF-X1PYF6-F1
#
_cell.length_a   1.000
_cell.length_b   1.000
_cell.length_c   1.000
_cell.angle_alpha   90.00
_cell.angle_beta   90.00
_cell.angle_gamma   90.00
#
_symmetry.space_group_name_H-M   'P 1'
#
loop_
_entity.id
_entity.type
_entity.pdbx_description
1 polymer ?
#
loop_
_entity_poly.entity_id
_entity_poly.type
_entity_poly.pdbx_seq_one_letter_code
_entity_poly.pdbx_strand_id
1 'polypeptide(L)' 'YYQGGDSIQRVMREFASYIKQETLSQTLTQGSPPDGAFAKSHTIDGDEVVLAVKRVSR' A
#
# COMPACT_ATOMS: atom_id res chain seq x y z
N TYR A 1 -2.68 -2.98 -0.97
CA TYR A 1 -1.76 -3.28 -2.07
C TYR A 1 -0.88 -2.07 -2.29
N TYR A 2 0.39 -2.30 -2.60
CA TYR A 2 1.33 -1.21 -2.90
C TYR A 2 2.32 -1.62 -3.98
N GLN A 3 2.72 -0.65 -4.81
CA GLN A 3 3.82 -0.78 -5.76
C GLN A 3 4.72 0.44 -5.63
N GLY A 4 6.02 0.22 -5.63
CA GLY A 4 7.03 1.27 -5.52
C GLY A 4 8.42 0.65 -5.46
N GLY A 5 9.44 1.51 -5.51
CA GLY A 5 10.84 1.11 -5.40
C GLY A 5 11.22 0.54 -4.03
N ASP A 6 12.50 0.26 -3.85
CA ASP A 6 13.04 -0.40 -2.65
C ASP A 6 12.80 0.42 -1.36
N SER A 7 12.80 1.75 -1.46
CA SER A 7 12.46 2.66 -0.37
C SER A 7 11.04 2.41 0.16
N ILE A 8 10.05 2.39 -0.73
CA ILE A 8 8.65 2.11 -0.39
C ILE A 8 8.50 0.71 0.19
N GLN A 9 9.17 -0.29 -0.40
CA GLN A 9 9.14 -1.65 0.12
C GLN A 9 9.71 -1.72 1.55
N ARG A 10 10.79 -0.98 1.82
CA ARG A 10 11.39 -0.88 3.16
C ARG A 10 10.41 -0.26 4.15
N VAL A 11 9.80 0.87 3.81
CA VAL A 11 8.80 1.55 4.66
C VAL A 11 7.62 0.63 4.98
N MET A 12 7.07 -0.04 3.95
CA MET A 12 5.93 -0.95 4.12
C MET A 12 6.25 -2.14 5.03
N ARG A 13 7.51 -2.60 5.09
CA ARG A 13 7.96 -3.64 6.02
C ARG A 13 8.22 -3.10 7.43
N GLU A 14 9.02 -2.04 7.54
CA GLU A 14 9.46 -1.50 8.84
C GLU A 14 8.31 -0.90 9.65
N PHE A 15 7.35 -0.26 8.98
CA PHE A 15 6.21 0.40 9.62
C PHE A 15 4.88 -0.35 9.40
N ALA A 16 4.93 -1.63 9.02
CA ALA A 16 3.76 -2.42 8.64
C ALA A 16 2.61 -2.36 9.66
N SER A 17 2.93 -2.49 10.96
CA SER A 17 1.94 -2.48 12.03
C SER A 17 1.24 -1.13 12.16
N TYR A 18 2.01 -0.04 12.07
CA TYR A 18 1.49 1.32 12.14
C TYR A 18 0.62 1.64 10.92
N ILE A 19 1.12 1.37 9.70
CA ILE A 19 0.39 1.60 8.45
C ILE A 19 -0.95 0.85 8.46
N LYS A 20 -0.98 -0.41 8.93
CA LYS A 20 -2.23 -1.19 9.04
C LYS A 20 -3.22 -0.57 10.03
N GLN A 21 -2.74 -0.04 11.15
CA GLN A 21 -3.59 0.62 12.15
C GLN A 21 -4.21 1.90 11.59
N GLU A 22 -3.41 2.79 11.00
CA GLU A 22 -3.87 4.07 10.44
C GLU A 22 -4.81 3.89 9.25
N THR A 23 -4.57 2.86 8.42
CA THR A 23 -5.38 2.60 7.22
C THR A 23 -6.50 1.61 7.44
N LEU A 24 -6.65 1.07 8.66
CA LEU A 24 -7.58 -0.02 9.00
C LEU A 24 -7.45 -1.25 8.09
N SER A 25 -6.23 -1.50 7.58
CA SER A 25 -5.95 -2.59 6.66
C SER A 25 -5.63 -3.88 7.41
N GLN A 26 -6.16 -5.01 6.93
CA GLN A 26 -5.80 -6.33 7.48
C GLN A 26 -4.41 -6.79 7.01
N THR A 27 -4.05 -6.49 5.75
CA THR A 27 -2.79 -6.90 5.13
C THR A 27 -2.20 -5.78 4.28
N LEU A 28 -0.87 -5.83 4.12
CA LEU A 28 -0.13 -5.01 3.17
C LEU A 28 0.53 -5.96 2.18
N THR A 29 0.07 -5.94 0.93
CA THR A 29 0.54 -6.83 -0.12
C THR A 29 1.28 -6.01 -1.17
N GLN A 30 2.54 -6.35 -1.44
CA GLN A 30 3.29 -5.81 -2.56
C GLN A 30 2.73 -6.39 -3.87
N GLY A 31 2.51 -5.52 -4.86
CA GLY A 31 2.02 -5.91 -6.18
C GLY A 31 0.89 -5.03 -6.69
N SER A 32 0.50 -5.28 -7.93
CA SER A 32 -0.52 -4.50 -8.63
C SER A 32 -1.85 -4.49 -7.88
N PRO A 33 -2.64 -3.41 -8.00
CA PRO A 33 -4.01 -3.38 -7.51
C PRO A 33 -4.81 -4.55 -8.12
N PRO A 34 -5.50 -5.37 -7.32
CA PRO A 34 -6.38 -6.41 -7.85
C PRO A 34 -7.67 -5.79 -8.41
N ASP A 35 -8.42 -6.59 -9.17
CA ASP A 35 -9.70 -6.16 -9.72
C ASP A 35 -10.67 -5.67 -8.63
N GLY A 36 -11.29 -4.53 -8.92
CA GLY A 36 -12.22 -3.83 -8.03
C GLY A 36 -11.56 -3.10 -6.86
N ALA A 37 -10.22 -3.05 -6.77
CA ALA A 37 -9.55 -2.17 -5.82
C ALA A 37 -9.61 -0.71 -6.27
N PHE A 38 -9.76 0.20 -5.32
CA PHE A 38 -9.52 1.61 -5.55
C PHE A 38 -8.01 1.88 -5.49
N ALA A 39 -7.44 2.40 -6.57
CA ALA A 39 -6.01 2.64 -6.70
C ALA A 39 -5.71 4.11 -7.01
N LYS A 40 -4.61 4.62 -6.47
CA LYS A 40 -4.12 5.97 -6.74
C LYS A 40 -2.60 6.02 -6.75
N SER A 41 -2.06 6.77 -7.71
CA SER A 41 -0.64 7.08 -7.80
C SER A 41 -0.29 8.34 -7.01
N HIS A 42 0.87 8.33 -6.39
CA HIS A 42 1.43 9.43 -5.62
C HIS A 42 2.94 9.51 -5.84
N THR A 43 3.50 10.70 -5.64
CA THR A 43 4.95 10.89 -5.49
C THR A 43 5.22 11.20 -4.02
N ILE A 44 6.03 10.40 -3.35
CA ILE A 44 6.41 10.58 -1.93
C ILE A 44 7.93 10.64 -1.86
N ASP A 45 8.48 11.76 -1.36
CA ASP A 45 9.93 12.00 -1.29
C ASP A 45 10.67 11.76 -2.62
N GLY A 46 9.99 12.00 -3.75
CA GLY A 46 10.51 11.79 -5.10
C GLY A 46 10.31 10.38 -5.65
N ASP A 47 9.82 9.44 -4.85
CA ASP A 47 9.49 8.08 -5.28
C ASP A 47 8.05 7.98 -5.79
N GLU A 48 7.88 7.43 -6.99
CA GLU A 48 6.57 7.06 -7.52
C GLU A 48 6.02 5.82 -6.81
N VAL A 49 4.81 5.93 -6.28
CA VAL A 49 4.13 4.86 -5.56
C VAL A 49 2.68 4.74 -6.00
N VAL A 50 2.22 3.51 -6.18
CA VAL A 50 0.79 3.19 -6.34
C VAL A 50 0.29 2.57 -5.04
N LEU A 51 -0.72 3.18 -4.43
CA LEU A 51 -1.42 2.64 -3.27
C LEU A 51 -2.81 2.22 -3.68
N ALA A 52 -3.23 1.03 -3.23
CA ALA A 52 -4.56 0.53 -3.52
C ALA A 52 -5.19 -0.21 -2.35
N VAL A 53 -6.49 0.02 -2.20
CA VAL A 53 -7.33 -0.58 -1.16
C VAL A 53 -8.46 -1.38 -1.79
N LYS A 54 -8.69 -2.57 -1.24
CA LYS A 54 -9.84 -3.42 -1.59
C LYS A 54 -10.66 -3.62 -0.32
N ARG A 55 -11.94 -3.31 -0.38
CA ARG A 55 -12.85 -3.61 0.74
C ARG A 55 -12.94 -5.12 0.91
N VAL A 56 -12.64 -5.59 2.10
CA VAL A 56 -12.90 -6.96 2.51
C VAL A 56 -14.23 -6.97 3.23
N SER A 57 -15.17 -7.79 2.73
CA SER A 57 -16.43 -8.04 3.44
C SER A 57 -16.09 -8.67 4.78
N ARG A 58 -16.73 -8.19 5.85
CA ARG A 58 -16.63 -8.80 7.18
C ARG A 58 -17.61 -9.96 7.31
#